data_AF-A0A941UEQ0-F1
#
_entry.id   AF-A0A941UEQ0-F1
#
_cell.length_a   1.000
_cell.length_b   1.000
_cell.length_c   1.000
_cell.angle_alpha   90.00
_cell.angle_beta   90.00
_cell.angle_gamma   90.00
#
_symmetry.space_group_name_H-M   'P 1'
#
loop_
_entity.id
_entity.type
_entity.pdbx_description
1 polymer ?
#
loop_
_entity_poly.entity_id
_entity_poly.type
_entity_poly.pdbx_seq_one_letter_code
_entity_poly.pdbx_strand_id
1 'polypeptide(L)'
;MEIKTVAIEIPEGSNVILGQTHFIKTIEDLYEVIATGVPQAKFGVAFTEASGPCLIRTEGNDPEMVNACVRNLQVMGAGHVFC
;
A
#
# COMPACT_ATOMS: atom_id res chain seq x y z
N MET A 1 -4.14 -4.36 25.39
CA MET A 1 -3.31 -3.69 24.37
C MET A 1 -1.97 -4.40 24.34
N GLU A 2 -1.52 -4.83 23.17
CA GLU A 2 -0.24 -5.54 22.96
C GLU A 2 0.54 -4.77 21.91
N ILE A 3 1.86 -4.60 22.10
CA ILE A 3 2.75 -3.95 21.13
C ILE A 3 3.50 -5.04 20.38
N LYS A 4 3.46 -5.00 19.04
CA LYS A 4 4.14 -5.95 18.16
C LYS A 4 5.10 -5.22 17.24
N THR A 5 6.26 -5.82 17.01
CA THR A 5 7.18 -5.38 15.97
C THR A 5 6.84 -6.13 14.67
N VAL A 6 6.57 -5.39 13.61
CA VAL A 6 6.29 -5.94 12.28
C VAL A 6 7.42 -5.52 11.35
N ALA A 7 8.08 -6.50 10.73
CA ALA A 7 9.09 -6.24 9.72
C ALA A 7 8.42 -5.86 8.40
N ILE A 8 8.94 -4.83 7.73
CA ILE A 8 8.49 -4.41 6.40
C ILE A 8 9.44 -5.01 5.36
N GLU A 9 8.88 -5.77 4.43
CA GLU A 9 9.56 -6.26 3.25
C GLU A 9 9.74 -5.11 2.25
N ILE A 10 11.00 -4.86 1.87
CA ILE A 10 11.35 -3.86 0.86
C ILE A 10 12.13 -4.60 -0.22
N PRO A 11 11.57 -4.76 -1.45
CA PRO A 11 12.29 -5.38 -2.56
C PRO A 11 13.62 -4.68 -2.83
N GLU A 12 14.59 -5.43 -3.38
CA GLU A 12 15.93 -4.88 -3.64
C GLU A 12 15.85 -3.66 -4.57
N GLY A 13 16.61 -2.61 -4.25
CA GLY A 13 16.61 -1.35 -5.01
C GLY A 13 15.32 -0.53 -4.92
N SER A 14 14.36 -0.92 -4.08
CA SER A 14 13.08 -0.22 -3.90
C SER A 14 13.05 0.66 -2.66
N ASN A 15 12.07 1.56 -2.61
CA ASN A 15 11.74 2.35 -1.42
C ASN A 15 10.29 2.05 -1.02
N VAL A 16 9.94 2.31 0.24
CA VAL A 16 8.58 2.17 0.76
C VAL A 16 8.10 3.48 1.39
N ILE A 17 6.85 3.86 1.13
CA ILE A 17 6.18 4.97 1.79
C ILE A 17 5.00 4.39 2.56
N LEU A 18 5.04 4.45 3.89
CA LEU A 18 3.95 4.00 4.73
C LEU A 18 3.16 5.22 5.22
N GLY A 19 1.84 5.19 5.10
CA GLY A 19 1.00 6.28 5.55
C GLY A 19 -0.38 5.86 6.01
N GLN A 20 -1.10 6.81 6.60
CA GLN A 20 -2.49 6.66 7.02
C GLN A 20 -3.37 7.52 6.10
N THR A 21 -4.51 6.98 5.70
CA THR A 21 -5.50 7.69 4.89
C THR A 21 -6.91 7.21 5.27
N HIS A 22 -7.92 7.61 4.52
CA HIS A 22 -9.28 7.13 4.64
C HIS A 22 -9.96 7.19 3.27
N PHE A 23 -11.08 6.48 3.12
CA PHE A 23 -11.92 6.44 1.93
C PHE A 23 -11.31 5.68 0.73
N ILE A 24 -12.15 4.87 0.07
CA ILE A 24 -11.74 3.89 -0.96
C ILE A 24 -11.08 4.55 -2.17
N LYS A 25 -11.44 5.80 -2.48
CA LYS A 25 -10.88 6.55 -3.59
C LYS A 25 -9.36 6.80 -3.46
N THR A 26 -8.80 6.65 -2.26
CA THR A 26 -7.35 6.78 -2.04
C THR A 26 -6.52 5.92 -3.00
N ILE A 27 -6.98 4.71 -3.33
CA ILE A 27 -6.17 3.81 -4.15
C ILE A 27 -6.00 4.35 -5.59
N GLU A 28 -7.08 4.90 -6.17
CA GLU A 28 -7.06 5.55 -7.48
C GLU A 28 -6.30 6.88 -7.43
N ASP A 29 -6.52 7.69 -6.39
CA ASP A 29 -5.88 9.00 -6.27
C ASP A 29 -4.35 8.87 -6.13
N LEU A 30 -3.87 7.88 -5.36
CA LEU A 30 -2.43 7.61 -5.24
C LEU A 30 -1.85 7.08 -6.55
N TYR A 31 -2.57 6.21 -7.25
CA TYR A 31 -2.16 5.74 -8.57
C TYR A 31 -2.00 6.91 -9.55
N GLU A 32 -3.00 7.79 -9.65
CA GLU A 32 -2.98 8.94 -10.54
C GLU A 32 -1.85 9.91 -10.20
N VAL A 33 -1.64 10.23 -8.92
CA VAL A 33 -0.56 11.13 -8.47
C VAL A 33 0.82 10.57 -8.85
N ILE A 34 1.07 9.27 -8.66
CA ILE A 34 2.37 8.68 -8.99
C ILE A 34 2.54 8.59 -10.51
N ALA A 35 1.54 8.08 -11.23
CA ALA A 35 1.59 7.90 -12.68
C ALA A 35 1.73 9.23 -13.43
N THR A 36 1.13 10.31 -12.93
CA THR A 36 1.23 11.65 -13.54
C THR A 36 2.44 12.45 -13.04
N GLY A 37 2.92 12.19 -11.82
CA GLY A 37 4.08 12.88 -11.24
C GLY A 37 5.42 12.38 -11.78
N VAL A 38 5.55 11.07 -12.04
CA VAL A 38 6.80 10.45 -12.52
C VAL A 38 6.48 9.40 -13.60
N PRO A 39 6.49 9.77 -14.90
CA PRO A 39 5.99 8.91 -15.98
C PRO A 39 6.65 7.53 -16.12
N GLN A 40 7.90 7.38 -15.66
CA GLN A 40 8.66 6.13 -15.75
C GLN A 40 8.71 5.35 -14.42
N ALA A 41 8.01 5.81 -13.38
CA ALA A 41 8.01 5.14 -12.09
C ALA A 41 7.42 3.73 -12.22
N LYS A 42 8.13 2.76 -11.63
CA LYS A 42 7.59 1.46 -11.28
C LYS A 42 7.13 1.53 -9.83
N PHE A 43 5.87 1.19 -9.59
CA PHE A 43 5.28 1.30 -8.27
C PHE A 43 4.11 0.31 -8.10
N GLY A 44 3.88 -0.03 -6.84
CA GLY A 44 2.66 -0.68 -6.37
C GLY A 44 2.14 0.07 -5.15
N VAL A 45 0.83 0.07 -4.98
CA VAL A 45 0.16 0.66 -3.83
C VAL A 45 -0.87 -0.35 -3.31
N ALA A 46 -0.95 -0.49 -2.00
CA ALA A 46 -2.03 -1.19 -1.34
C ALA A 46 -2.67 -0.31 -0.25
N PHE A 47 -3.97 -0.48 -0.01
CA PHE A 47 -4.74 0.24 1.00
C PHE A 47 -5.68 -0.71 1.75
N THR A 48 -5.67 -0.65 3.07
CA THR A 48 -6.54 -1.47 3.95
C THR A 48 -7.86 -0.77 4.24
N GLU A 49 -8.97 -1.28 3.73
CA GLU A 49 -10.29 -0.84 4.16
C GLU A 49 -10.52 -1.17 5.64
N ALA A 50 -10.96 -0.21 6.44
CA ALA A 50 -11.25 -0.43 7.86
C ALA A 50 -12.74 -0.61 8.17
N SER A 51 -13.59 -0.70 7.13
CA SER A 51 -15.02 -0.92 7.29
C SER A 51 -15.60 -1.75 6.14
N GLY A 52 -16.82 -2.25 6.32
CA GLY A 52 -17.51 -3.06 5.32
C GLY A 52 -16.78 -4.39 5.06
N PRO A 53 -16.45 -4.72 3.79
CA PRO A 53 -15.72 -5.95 3.46
C PRO A 53 -14.31 -6.06 4.04
N CYS A 54 -13.70 -4.95 4.49
CA CYS A 54 -12.34 -4.90 5.05
C CYS A 54 -11.29 -5.53 4.12
N LEU A 55 -11.38 -5.22 2.82
CA LEU A 55 -10.45 -5.75 1.82
C LEU A 55 -9.18 -4.90 1.71
N ILE A 56 -8.12 -5.52 1.23
CA ILE A 56 -6.94 -4.78 0.75
C ILE A 56 -7.21 -4.42 -0.71
N ARG A 57 -7.26 -3.12 -0.99
CA ARG A 57 -7.34 -2.56 -2.34
C ARG A 57 -5.94 -2.36 -2.88
N THR A 58 -5.77 -2.54 -4.18
CA THR A 58 -4.46 -2.50 -4.82
C THR A 58 -4.54 -1.77 -6.14
N GLU A 59 -3.54 -0.95 -6.44
CA GLU A 59 -3.30 -0.37 -7.75
C GLU A 59 -1.78 -0.34 -8.01
N GLY A 60 -1.38 -0.14 -9.26
CA GLY A 60 0.04 -0.01 -9.61
C GLY A 60 0.37 -0.60 -10.97
N ASN A 61 1.61 -0.36 -11.40
CA ASN A 61 2.11 -0.80 -12.70
C ASN A 61 3.25 -1.83 -12.60
N ASP A 62 3.59 -2.26 -11.38
CA ASP A 62 4.56 -3.29 -11.09
C ASP A 62 3.97 -4.35 -10.14
N PRO A 63 3.70 -5.58 -10.62
CA PRO A 63 3.09 -6.63 -9.81
C PRO A 63 3.94 -7.07 -8.61
N GLU A 64 5.26 -7.01 -8.68
CA GLU A 64 6.13 -7.40 -7.57
C GLU A 64 5.97 -6.41 -6.41
N MET A 65 5.98 -5.11 -6.73
CA MET A 65 5.79 -4.04 -5.74
C MET A 65 4.37 -4.06 -5.13
N VAL A 66 3.33 -4.30 -5.94
CA VAL A 66 1.95 -4.45 -5.43
C VAL A 66 1.88 -5.60 -4.43
N ASN A 67 2.44 -6.75 -4.78
CA ASN A 67 2.42 -7.92 -3.91
C ASN A 67 3.23 -7.73 -2.63
N ALA A 68 4.34 -6.99 -2.67
CA ALA A 68 5.10 -6.61 -1.48
C ALA A 68 4.25 -5.74 -0.54
N CYS A 69 3.52 -4.76 -1.07
CA CYS A 69 2.61 -3.92 -0.28
C CYS A 69 1.49 -4.74 0.36
N VAL A 70 0.85 -5.65 -0.39
CA VAL A 70 -0.18 -6.56 0.15
C VAL A 70 0.36 -7.40 1.29
N ARG A 71 1.54 -8.04 1.14
CA ARG A 71 2.15 -8.84 2.21
C ARG A 71 2.43 -8.00 3.46
N ASN A 72 3.00 -6.82 3.30
CA ASN A 72 3.27 -5.89 4.40
C ASN A 72 2.00 -5.52 5.16
N LEU A 73 0.92 -5.16 4.45
CA LEU A 73 -0.35 -4.77 5.09
C LEU A 73 -1.09 -5.95 5.71
N GLN A 74 -0.99 -7.16 5.13
CA GLN A 74 -1.54 -8.38 5.72
C GLN A 74 -0.90 -8.72 7.05
N VAL A 75 0.43 -8.62 7.16
CA VAL A 75 1.16 -8.89 8.42
C VAL A 75 0.90 -7.77 9.44
N MET A 76 0.78 -6.52 8.98
CA MET A 76 0.51 -5.38 9.86
C MET A 76 -0.89 -5.39 10.46
N GLY A 77 -1.91 -5.74 9.68
CA GLY A 77 -3.30 -5.87 10.15
C GLY A 77 -3.94 -4.58 10.68
N ALA A 78 -3.39 -3.42 10.31
CA ALA A 78 -3.91 -2.11 10.70
C ALA A 78 -4.83 -1.56 9.60
N GLY A 79 -6.05 -1.16 9.96
CA GLY A 79 -7.00 -0.56 9.03
C GLY A 79 -6.64 0.88 8.68
N HIS A 80 -7.03 1.31 7.48
CA HIS A 80 -6.82 2.66 6.95
C HIS A 80 -5.33 3.05 6.73
N VAL A 81 -4.47 2.05 6.65
CA VAL A 81 -3.05 2.19 6.28
C VAL A 81 -2.86 1.93 4.79
N PHE A 82 -1.96 2.68 4.16
CA PHE A 82 -1.48 2.40 2.81
C PHE A 82 0.04 2.24 2.78
N CYS A 83 0.55 1.47 1.83
CA CYS A 83 1.95 1.45 1.45
C CYS A 83 2.15 1.21 -0.03
#